data_AF-M0PGD5-F1
#
_entry.id   AF-M0PGD5-F1
#
_cell.length_a   1.000
_cell.length_b   1.000
_cell.length_c   1.000
_cell.angle_alpha   90.00
_cell.angle_beta   90.00
_cell.angle_gamma   90.00
#
_symmetry.space_group_name_H-M   'P 1'
#
loop_
_entity.id
_entity.type
_entity.pdbx_description
1 polymer ?
#
loop_
_entity_poly.entity_id
_entity_poly.type
_entity_poly.pdbx_seq_one_letter_code
_entity_poly.pdbx_strand_id
1 'polypeptide(L)'
;MSGSARAQSEVIGTVLLLGLTIAVVGSTVALGSVALADSQQTADLQRVEGAMTQLDSKASLVAHGESPSQRLQLDLDRTADLRVDDEAGWMRIEVETDDGTTNETVPLGAVVYENGDDTVAYQGGGVWRSNGDGVRMVSPPEFHYRGSGGTETLTLPLVRIEDSRGPLQDSVALTDTGRPPERLFPSANGSNPLLGGNVTVTVGSEYAEAWGRFFESRTSATVTELGDDRVEVRLRTRTIHPTLSTGVSATGRSTFDMGGVDTMYADSFDSAEGTYESQDPRDGASVQTRDEFRLTAGGGGGTDSITIRGDLIAESYNLPGGQTDKLNVTGELREESAIGELAPVSGAITQRIDAVRALDLATNGDVHTGGLEVADGDERVIENDTYVDGGVSVSDGGLLRVTDGATLHVNGDVAVVGSGRIEFDTSGGETNALVEDGLNLSGDGAIAADGDGRANLYVDDAITLRDTASITTANDTHLEIYNTGDIQLDDNVSVAADGDVTSNLWFYSSTDQIDIRGDEGDGIEFTGVFYAPQSDVELEDRMTIKGSFTFRSFSFNDGDIRLHYDESLRELQPFGGDSVPVVSHLHVSTHGVTVSAD
;
A
#
# COMPACT_ATOMS: atom_id res chain seq x y z
N MET A 1 -59.71 -75.16 37.72
CA MET A 1 -58.39 -74.74 38.23
C MET A 1 -57.76 -73.82 37.19
N SER A 2 -57.93 -72.50 37.33
CA SER A 2 -57.41 -71.51 36.38
C SER A 2 -57.11 -70.21 37.15
N GLY A 3 -55.86 -70.07 37.62
CA GLY A 3 -55.44 -68.88 38.37
C GLY A 3 -53.93 -68.60 38.38
N SER A 4 -53.10 -69.47 37.80
CA SER A 4 -51.63 -69.37 37.93
C SER A 4 -50.91 -68.66 36.77
N ALA A 5 -51.58 -68.35 35.65
CA ALA A 5 -50.90 -67.88 34.43
C ALA A 5 -50.95 -66.36 34.17
N ARG A 6 -51.79 -65.58 34.89
CA ARG A 6 -51.88 -64.11 34.71
C ARG A 6 -50.94 -63.32 35.64
N ALA A 7 -50.49 -63.90 36.74
CA ALA A 7 -49.60 -63.24 37.71
C ALA A 7 -48.11 -63.20 37.27
N GLN A 8 -47.67 -64.07 36.36
CA GLN A 8 -46.29 -63.99 35.82
C GLN A 8 -46.11 -62.91 34.74
N SER A 9 -47.16 -62.62 33.96
CA SER A 9 -47.07 -61.63 32.87
C SER A 9 -46.85 -60.20 33.38
N GLU A 10 -47.43 -59.87 34.54
CA GLU A 10 -47.28 -58.55 35.19
C GLU A 10 -45.87 -58.35 35.76
N VAL A 11 -45.29 -59.41 36.35
CA VAL A 11 -43.92 -59.39 36.88
C VAL A 11 -42.91 -59.30 35.74
N ILE A 12 -43.09 -60.06 34.66
CA ILE A 12 -42.23 -59.98 33.47
C ILE A 12 -42.33 -58.60 32.80
N GLY A 13 -43.53 -58.03 32.68
CA GLY A 13 -43.74 -56.68 32.15
C GLY A 13 -43.04 -55.59 32.97
N THR A 14 -43.09 -55.70 34.30
CA THR A 14 -42.43 -54.76 35.23
C THR A 14 -40.91 -54.89 35.15
N VAL A 15 -40.38 -56.11 35.10
CA VAL A 15 -38.93 -56.36 34.96
C VAL A 15 -38.40 -55.87 33.61
N LEU A 16 -39.16 -56.06 32.53
CA LEU A 16 -38.79 -55.56 31.20
C LEU A 16 -38.83 -54.02 31.12
N LEU A 17 -39.83 -53.37 31.73
CA LEU A 17 -39.87 -51.91 31.83
C LEU A 17 -38.71 -51.35 32.66
N LEU A 18 -38.36 -52.02 33.76
CA LEU A 18 -37.22 -51.64 34.60
C LEU A 18 -35.90 -51.85 33.85
N GLY A 19 -35.75 -52.96 33.13
CA GLY A 19 -34.58 -53.23 32.29
C GLY A 19 -34.44 -52.22 31.16
N LEU A 20 -35.54 -51.87 30.49
CA LEU A 20 -35.56 -50.87 29.42
C LEU A 20 -35.24 -49.46 29.95
N THR A 21 -35.82 -49.06 31.09
CA THR A 21 -35.53 -47.75 31.68
C THR A 21 -34.08 -47.62 32.11
N ILE A 22 -33.50 -48.66 32.72
CA ILE A 22 -32.07 -48.68 33.06
C ILE A 22 -31.21 -48.62 31.78
N ALA A 23 -31.58 -49.35 30.74
CA ALA A 23 -30.85 -49.33 29.47
C ALA A 23 -30.89 -47.94 28.80
N VAL A 24 -32.06 -47.28 28.76
CA VAL A 24 -32.23 -45.94 28.19
C VAL A 24 -31.48 -44.90 29.00
N VAL A 25 -31.65 -44.88 30.33
CA VAL A 25 -30.94 -43.94 31.22
C VAL A 25 -29.43 -44.15 31.15
N GLY A 26 -28.98 -45.40 31.19
CA GLY A 26 -27.57 -45.74 31.07
C GLY A 26 -26.96 -45.28 29.75
N SER A 27 -27.69 -45.47 28.63
CA SER A 27 -27.25 -45.02 27.32
C SER A 27 -27.19 -43.49 27.22
N THR A 28 -28.20 -42.78 27.75
CA THR A 28 -28.21 -41.32 27.78
C THR A 28 -27.08 -40.75 28.62
N VAL A 29 -26.80 -41.33 29.80
CA VAL A 29 -25.70 -40.88 30.67
C VAL A 29 -24.35 -41.11 29.99
N ALA A 30 -24.15 -42.26 29.35
CA ALA A 30 -22.91 -42.56 28.64
C ALA A 30 -22.66 -41.58 27.48
N LEU A 31 -23.66 -41.36 26.61
CA LEU A 31 -23.55 -40.40 25.52
C LEU A 31 -23.41 -38.96 26.02
N GLY A 32 -24.15 -38.60 27.07
CA GLY A 32 -24.07 -37.29 27.70
C GLY A 32 -22.69 -37.02 28.32
N SER A 33 -22.04 -38.03 28.90
CA SER A 33 -20.69 -37.87 29.44
C SER A 33 -19.63 -37.61 28.37
N VAL A 34 -19.74 -38.26 27.21
CA VAL A 34 -18.81 -38.02 26.08
C VAL A 34 -18.99 -36.61 25.52
N ALA A 35 -20.24 -36.21 25.28
CA ALA A 35 -20.54 -34.87 24.77
C ALA A 35 -20.12 -33.75 25.75
N LEU A 36 -20.29 -33.99 27.06
CA LEU A 36 -19.88 -33.03 28.09
C LEU A 36 -18.34 -32.93 28.19
N ALA A 37 -17.64 -34.06 28.12
CA ALA A 37 -16.17 -34.06 28.13
C ALA A 37 -15.60 -33.32 26.92
N ASP A 38 -16.16 -33.53 25.74
CA ASP A 38 -15.77 -32.85 24.50
C ASP A 38 -16.03 -31.33 24.56
N SER A 39 -17.18 -30.94 25.13
CA SER A 39 -17.52 -29.53 25.37
C SER A 39 -16.59 -28.87 26.40
N GLN A 40 -16.19 -29.60 27.44
CA GLN A 40 -15.22 -29.12 28.43
C GLN A 40 -13.85 -28.92 27.78
N GLN A 41 -13.33 -29.91 27.06
CA GLN A 41 -12.05 -29.82 26.37
C GLN A 41 -12.00 -28.64 25.38
N THR A 42 -13.06 -28.45 24.61
CA THR A 42 -13.18 -27.30 23.69
C THR A 42 -13.17 -25.96 24.45
N ALA A 43 -13.92 -25.86 25.55
CA ALA A 43 -13.96 -24.65 26.36
C ALA A 43 -12.60 -24.37 27.02
N ASP A 44 -11.89 -25.40 27.46
CA ASP A 44 -10.57 -25.28 28.09
C ASP A 44 -9.55 -24.74 27.06
N LEU A 45 -9.55 -25.28 25.84
CA LEU A 45 -8.70 -24.79 24.76
C LEU A 45 -9.01 -23.35 24.37
N GLN A 46 -10.28 -22.96 24.27
CA GLN A 46 -10.66 -21.57 24.00
C GLN A 46 -10.21 -20.62 25.12
N ARG A 47 -10.24 -21.06 26.39
CA ARG A 47 -9.70 -20.27 27.51
C ARG A 47 -8.20 -20.07 27.35
N VAL A 48 -7.44 -21.11 26.99
CA VAL A 48 -5.99 -21.03 26.76
C VAL A 48 -5.66 -20.14 25.57
N GLU A 49 -6.36 -20.29 24.44
CA GLU A 49 -6.22 -19.43 23.26
C GLU A 49 -6.41 -17.94 23.64
N GLY A 50 -7.43 -17.64 24.45
CA GLY A 50 -7.68 -16.29 24.98
C GLY A 50 -6.60 -15.80 25.95
N ALA A 51 -6.13 -16.66 26.85
CA ALA A 51 -5.07 -16.34 27.81
C ALA A 51 -3.73 -16.06 27.10
N MET A 52 -3.38 -16.84 26.08
CA MET A 52 -2.20 -16.63 25.25
C MET A 52 -2.31 -15.37 24.38
N THR A 53 -3.50 -15.03 23.89
CA THR A 53 -3.74 -13.75 23.21
C THR A 53 -3.56 -12.57 24.17
N GLN A 54 -3.94 -12.72 25.44
CA GLN A 54 -3.67 -11.71 26.46
C GLN A 54 -2.19 -11.63 26.84
N LEU A 55 -1.49 -12.76 26.83
CA LEU A 55 -0.03 -12.82 26.99
C LEU A 55 0.66 -12.05 25.88
N ASP A 56 0.26 -12.27 24.63
CA ASP A 56 0.74 -11.55 23.44
C ASP A 56 0.59 -10.03 23.59
N SER A 57 -0.64 -9.55 23.87
CA SER A 57 -0.89 -8.12 24.08
C SER A 57 -0.01 -7.51 25.19
N LYS A 58 0.22 -8.23 26.29
CA LYS A 58 1.09 -7.77 27.38
C LYS A 58 2.57 -7.86 27.04
N ALA A 59 2.98 -8.88 26.30
CA ALA A 59 4.35 -9.03 25.84
C ALA A 59 4.71 -7.91 24.86
N SER A 60 3.78 -7.49 23.99
CA SER A 60 3.95 -6.31 23.15
C SER A 60 4.16 -5.02 23.98
N LEU A 61 3.37 -4.77 25.03
CA LEU A 61 3.56 -3.61 25.92
C LEU A 61 4.94 -3.58 26.60
N VAL A 62 5.48 -4.77 26.91
CA VAL A 62 6.81 -4.91 27.51
C VAL A 62 7.91 -4.75 26.47
N ALA A 63 7.76 -5.44 25.33
CA ALA A 63 8.66 -5.41 24.19
C ALA A 63 8.87 -3.98 23.65
N HIS A 64 7.79 -3.21 23.53
CA HIS A 64 7.83 -1.83 23.02
C HIS A 64 8.18 -0.79 24.09
N GLY A 65 8.53 -1.22 25.31
CA GLY A 65 9.01 -0.34 26.37
C GLY A 65 7.93 0.54 27.04
N GLU A 66 6.64 0.29 26.77
CA GLU A 66 5.54 1.00 27.43
C GLU A 66 5.41 0.60 28.91
N SER A 67 5.86 -0.61 29.26
CA SER A 67 5.87 -1.10 30.63
C SER A 67 7.06 -2.00 30.93
N PRO A 68 7.81 -1.79 32.04
CA PRO A 68 8.97 -2.62 32.36
C PRO A 68 8.60 -4.06 32.76
N SER A 69 7.34 -4.29 33.17
CA SER A 69 6.86 -5.62 33.54
C SER A 69 5.34 -5.71 33.50
N GLN A 70 4.80 -6.86 33.10
CA GLN A 70 3.37 -7.18 33.12
C GLN A 70 3.14 -8.50 33.85
N ARG A 71 1.98 -8.64 34.51
CA ARG A 71 1.56 -9.88 35.17
C ARG A 71 0.30 -10.43 34.52
N LEU A 72 0.22 -11.75 34.37
CA LEU A 72 -0.94 -12.42 33.82
C LEU A 72 -1.29 -13.65 34.67
N GLN A 73 -2.58 -13.77 34.96
CA GLN A 73 -3.16 -14.97 35.56
C GLN A 73 -3.76 -15.79 34.41
N LEU A 74 -3.25 -17.00 34.20
CA LEU A 74 -3.64 -17.86 33.08
C LEU A 74 -4.79 -18.82 33.43
N ASP A 75 -5.13 -18.96 34.73
CA ASP A 75 -6.20 -19.82 35.26
C ASP A 75 -6.29 -21.19 34.55
N LEU A 76 -5.16 -21.91 34.50
CA LEU A 76 -5.02 -23.16 33.76
C LEU A 76 -5.45 -24.36 34.61
N ASP A 77 -5.91 -25.42 33.94
CA ASP A 77 -6.22 -26.68 34.62
C ASP A 77 -4.95 -27.39 35.10
N ARG A 78 -5.00 -27.99 36.31
CA ARG A 78 -3.83 -28.55 37.02
C ARG A 78 -3.11 -29.73 36.34
N THR A 79 -3.61 -30.19 35.19
CA THR A 79 -3.06 -31.31 34.40
C THR A 79 -2.34 -30.88 33.14
N ALA A 80 -2.34 -29.59 32.80
CA ALA A 80 -1.68 -29.07 31.61
C ALA A 80 -0.19 -28.75 31.87
N ASP A 81 0.64 -28.95 30.84
CA ASP A 81 2.05 -28.57 30.88
C ASP A 81 2.23 -27.19 30.20
N LEU A 82 2.61 -26.20 30.99
CA LEU A 82 2.95 -24.86 30.51
C LEU A 82 4.46 -24.66 30.70
N ARG A 83 5.18 -24.52 29.58
CA ARG A 83 6.64 -24.41 29.56
C ARG A 83 7.11 -23.22 28.74
N VAL A 84 8.29 -22.72 29.08
CA VAL A 84 9.05 -21.80 28.24
C VAL A 84 10.11 -22.61 27.52
N ASP A 85 10.23 -22.40 26.22
CA ASP A 85 11.23 -23.01 25.36
C ASP A 85 11.97 -21.89 24.64
N ASP A 86 13.13 -21.49 25.17
CA ASP A 86 13.93 -20.39 24.64
C ASP A 86 14.72 -20.76 23.37
N GLU A 87 14.76 -22.05 23.01
CA GLU A 87 15.35 -22.55 21.77
C GLU A 87 14.29 -22.79 20.67
N ALA A 88 13.01 -22.60 20.97
CA ALA A 88 11.92 -22.85 20.04
C ALA A 88 11.92 -21.86 18.86
N GLY A 89 12.41 -22.34 17.74
CA GLY A 89 12.29 -21.72 16.43
C GLY A 89 13.14 -20.46 16.21
N TRP A 90 13.28 -20.10 14.94
CA TRP A 90 14.06 -18.96 14.49
C TRP A 90 13.47 -18.37 13.21
N MET A 91 13.80 -17.11 12.96
CA MET A 91 13.49 -16.40 11.73
C MET A 91 14.78 -15.82 11.15
N ARG A 92 15.13 -16.20 9.92
CA ARG A 92 16.24 -15.62 9.18
C ARG A 92 15.69 -14.68 8.14
N ILE A 93 16.21 -13.46 8.12
CA ILE A 93 15.82 -12.43 7.16
C ILE A 93 17.06 -12.13 6.33
N GLU A 94 16.92 -12.26 5.02
CA GLU A 94 17.95 -11.95 4.04
C GLU A 94 17.46 -10.80 3.17
N VAL A 95 18.31 -9.79 3.04
CA VAL A 95 18.07 -8.58 2.24
C VAL A 95 19.18 -8.51 1.20
N GLU A 96 18.82 -8.69 -0.06
CA GLU A 96 19.74 -8.66 -1.20
C GLU A 96 19.61 -7.33 -1.93
N THR A 97 20.47 -6.33 -1.72
CA THR A 97 20.46 -5.07 -2.48
C THR A 97 21.42 -5.11 -3.67
N ASP A 98 21.42 -4.07 -4.51
CA ASP A 98 22.39 -3.95 -5.61
C ASP A 98 23.86 -3.92 -5.12
N ASP A 99 24.08 -3.48 -3.87
CA ASP A 99 25.40 -3.42 -3.22
C ASP A 99 25.83 -4.74 -2.54
N GLY A 100 24.94 -5.73 -2.46
CA GLY A 100 25.22 -7.05 -1.91
C GLY A 100 24.12 -7.61 -0.98
N THR A 101 24.41 -8.75 -0.35
CA THR A 101 23.44 -9.47 0.49
C THR A 101 23.82 -9.38 1.96
N THR A 102 22.87 -8.98 2.80
CA THR A 102 22.98 -9.01 4.27
C THR A 102 21.92 -9.95 4.82
N ASN A 103 22.26 -10.79 5.81
CA ASN A 103 21.28 -11.62 6.49
C ASN A 103 21.46 -11.62 8.00
N GLU A 104 20.34 -11.77 8.69
CA GLU A 104 20.27 -11.81 10.15
C GLU A 104 19.38 -12.99 10.57
N THR A 105 19.80 -13.74 11.60
CA THR A 105 19.02 -14.87 12.13
C THR A 105 18.62 -14.59 13.56
N VAL A 106 17.31 -14.56 13.80
CA VAL A 106 16.69 -14.20 15.06
C VAL A 106 16.13 -15.44 15.73
N PRO A 107 16.64 -15.87 16.90
CA PRO A 107 15.97 -16.89 17.70
C PRO A 107 14.70 -16.31 18.32
N LEU A 108 13.58 -17.04 18.21
CA LEU A 108 12.26 -16.55 18.63
C LEU A 108 11.95 -16.96 20.07
N GLY A 109 12.16 -18.23 20.42
CA GLY A 109 11.66 -18.81 21.66
C GLY A 109 10.12 -18.85 21.70
N ALA A 110 9.56 -19.65 22.61
CA ALA A 110 8.12 -19.81 22.74
C ALA A 110 7.66 -20.05 24.19
N VAL A 111 6.42 -19.65 24.48
CA VAL A 111 5.67 -20.14 25.63
C VAL A 111 4.66 -21.15 25.12
N VAL A 112 4.77 -22.40 25.57
CA VAL A 112 4.04 -23.54 25.01
C VAL A 112 3.12 -24.13 26.08
N TYR A 113 1.85 -24.28 25.72
CA TYR A 113 0.86 -25.06 26.44
C TYR A 113 0.58 -26.35 25.68
N GLU A 114 0.70 -27.50 26.35
CA GLU A 114 0.42 -28.82 25.78
C GLU A 114 -0.64 -29.56 26.60
N ASN A 115 -1.65 -30.11 25.91
CA ASN A 115 -2.64 -31.00 26.50
C ASN A 115 -3.05 -32.10 25.50
N GLY A 116 -2.47 -33.30 25.65
CA GLY A 116 -2.70 -34.40 24.72
C GLY A 116 -2.10 -34.08 23.35
N ASP A 117 -2.93 -34.10 22.31
CA ASP A 117 -2.52 -33.76 20.94
C ASP A 117 -2.68 -32.26 20.62
N ASP A 118 -3.33 -31.48 21.49
CA ASP A 118 -3.51 -30.04 21.29
C ASP A 118 -2.36 -29.24 21.93
N THR A 119 -1.75 -28.37 21.13
CA THR A 119 -0.70 -27.43 21.54
C THR A 119 -1.12 -26.00 21.22
N VAL A 120 -0.93 -25.07 22.16
CA VAL A 120 -1.07 -23.63 21.93
C VAL A 120 0.22 -22.94 22.32
N ALA A 121 0.83 -22.19 21.42
CA ALA A 121 2.10 -21.54 21.66
C ALA A 121 2.11 -20.07 21.28
N TYR A 122 2.72 -19.25 22.13
CA TYR A 122 3.10 -17.89 21.83
C TYR A 122 4.54 -17.87 21.31
N GLN A 123 4.77 -17.45 20.06
CA GLN A 123 6.10 -17.38 19.44
C GLN A 123 6.17 -16.20 18.46
N GLY A 124 7.25 -15.42 18.54
CA GLY A 124 7.55 -14.36 17.58
C GLY A 124 6.50 -13.24 17.52
N GLY A 125 5.72 -13.04 18.59
CA GLY A 125 4.60 -12.10 18.62
C GLY A 125 3.26 -12.68 18.16
N GLY A 126 3.21 -13.92 17.68
CA GLY A 126 1.96 -14.57 17.27
C GLY A 126 1.52 -15.67 18.23
N VAL A 127 0.24 -16.03 18.19
CA VAL A 127 -0.29 -17.21 18.90
C VAL A 127 -0.70 -18.26 17.88
N TRP A 128 -0.16 -19.46 18.04
CA TRP A 128 -0.31 -20.60 17.13
C TRP A 128 -1.00 -21.75 17.86
N ARG A 129 -1.86 -22.46 17.15
CA ARG A 129 -2.45 -23.71 17.61
C ARG A 129 -2.02 -24.83 16.68
N SER A 130 -1.52 -25.90 17.25
CA SER A 130 -1.22 -27.15 16.54
C SER A 130 -2.03 -28.28 17.14
N ASN A 131 -2.53 -29.15 16.28
CA ASN A 131 -3.11 -30.43 16.68
C ASN A 131 -2.79 -31.50 15.63
N GLY A 132 -3.29 -32.73 15.82
CA GLY A 132 -3.09 -33.83 14.87
C GLY A 132 -3.64 -33.57 13.44
N ASP A 133 -4.44 -32.52 13.23
CA ASP A 133 -5.02 -32.16 11.93
C ASP A 133 -4.25 -31.04 11.21
N GLY A 134 -3.37 -30.30 11.90
CA GLY A 134 -2.53 -29.23 11.33
C GLY A 134 -2.30 -28.06 12.27
N VAL A 135 -1.64 -27.01 11.73
CA VAL A 135 -1.32 -25.80 12.49
C VAL A 135 -2.19 -24.62 12.02
N ARG A 136 -2.67 -23.77 12.93
CA ARG A 136 -3.38 -22.54 12.56
C ARG A 136 -2.97 -21.36 13.44
N MET A 137 -3.13 -20.17 12.88
CA MET A 137 -2.95 -18.91 13.59
C MET A 137 -4.19 -18.60 14.44
N VAL A 138 -3.99 -18.23 15.71
CA VAL A 138 -5.02 -17.77 16.66
C VAL A 138 -4.98 -16.25 16.79
N SER A 139 -3.78 -15.70 17.03
CA SER A 139 -3.50 -14.26 17.05
C SER A 139 -2.35 -13.97 16.09
N PRO A 140 -2.48 -12.99 15.18
CA PRO A 140 -1.40 -12.64 14.25
C PRO A 140 -0.27 -11.91 14.98
N PRO A 141 1.00 -12.13 14.59
CA PRO A 141 2.09 -11.29 15.04
C PRO A 141 1.95 -9.87 14.51
N GLU A 142 2.57 -8.93 15.22
CA GLU A 142 2.69 -7.56 14.74
C GLU A 142 3.50 -7.54 13.44
N PHE A 143 2.85 -7.06 12.39
CA PHE A 143 3.43 -6.92 11.07
C PHE A 143 2.73 -5.77 10.39
N HIS A 144 3.50 -4.77 10.00
CA HIS A 144 2.98 -3.67 9.22
C HIS A 144 3.61 -3.75 7.85
N TYR A 145 2.77 -4.14 6.90
CA TYR A 145 2.98 -3.91 5.49
C TYR A 145 1.89 -2.92 5.08
N ARG A 146 2.08 -1.66 5.48
CA ARG A 146 1.13 -0.59 5.20
C ARG A 146 1.50 0.05 3.86
N GLY A 147 0.67 -0.20 2.85
CA GLY A 147 0.37 0.80 1.82
C GLY A 147 -0.90 1.51 2.26
N SER A 148 -0.77 2.65 2.93
CA SER A 148 -1.83 3.62 3.26
C SER A 148 -1.18 4.69 4.12
N GLY A 149 -0.75 5.80 3.50
CA GLY A 149 -0.19 6.94 4.23
C GLY A 149 1.00 7.65 3.58
N GLY A 150 1.59 7.10 2.52
CA GLY A 150 2.93 7.47 2.03
C GLY A 150 3.91 6.29 1.95
N THR A 151 5.23 6.58 1.92
CA THR A 151 6.35 5.64 1.67
C THR A 151 6.14 4.23 2.24
N GLU A 152 5.99 3.23 1.35
CA GLU A 152 5.75 1.83 1.71
C GLU A 152 6.87 1.31 2.61
N THR A 153 6.53 1.00 3.86
CA THR A 153 7.48 0.55 4.86
C THR A 153 7.10 -0.85 5.34
N LEU A 154 8.03 -1.79 5.23
CA LEU A 154 7.89 -3.09 5.90
C LEU A 154 8.42 -2.97 7.32
N THR A 155 7.53 -3.07 8.31
CA THR A 155 7.90 -3.09 9.72
C THR A 155 7.60 -4.46 10.34
N LEU A 156 8.64 -5.09 10.88
CA LEU A 156 8.57 -6.41 11.51
C LEU A 156 9.23 -6.36 12.90
N PRO A 157 8.45 -6.05 13.95
CA PRO A 157 8.90 -6.18 15.33
C PRO A 157 8.81 -7.65 15.76
N LEU A 158 9.97 -8.27 16.06
CA LEU A 158 10.05 -9.65 16.52
C LEU A 158 10.19 -9.69 18.03
N VAL A 159 9.21 -10.31 18.71
CA VAL A 159 9.31 -10.60 20.14
C VAL A 159 10.12 -11.88 20.33
N ARG A 160 11.17 -11.79 21.14
CA ARG A 160 12.06 -12.88 21.51
C ARG A 160 11.81 -13.27 22.96
N ILE A 161 11.42 -14.53 23.19
CA ILE A 161 11.32 -15.09 24.52
C ILE A 161 12.72 -15.56 24.94
N GLU A 162 13.28 -14.89 25.94
CA GLU A 162 14.60 -15.20 26.49
C GLU A 162 14.48 -15.80 27.90
N ASP A 163 15.33 -16.78 28.20
CA ASP A 163 15.69 -17.26 29.56
C ASP A 163 14.50 -17.57 30.50
N SER A 164 14.29 -18.85 30.77
CA SER A 164 13.23 -19.30 31.67
C SER A 164 13.69 -19.35 33.13
N ARG A 165 13.05 -18.56 34.00
CA ARG A 165 13.29 -18.66 35.45
C ARG A 165 12.26 -19.58 36.12
N GLY A 166 12.49 -20.89 35.97
CA GLY A 166 11.77 -21.96 36.69
C GLY A 166 10.45 -22.41 36.05
N PRO A 167 9.80 -23.46 36.60
CA PRO A 167 8.52 -23.97 36.07
C PRO A 167 7.43 -22.91 36.23
N LEU A 168 6.66 -22.66 35.15
CA LEU A 168 5.57 -21.70 35.17
C LEU A 168 4.40 -22.24 36.03
N GLN A 169 3.78 -21.35 36.78
CA GLN A 169 2.56 -21.62 37.55
C GLN A 169 1.38 -20.82 36.94
N ASP A 170 0.22 -20.80 37.60
CA ASP A 170 -0.97 -20.06 37.14
C ASP A 170 -0.75 -18.55 36.98
N SER A 171 0.30 -17.99 37.57
CA SER A 171 0.70 -16.59 37.43
C SER A 171 2.05 -16.49 36.72
N VAL A 172 2.07 -15.71 35.64
CA VAL A 172 3.25 -15.46 34.82
C VAL A 172 3.59 -13.98 34.85
N ALA A 173 4.86 -13.67 35.11
CA ALA A 173 5.42 -12.34 34.99
C ALA A 173 6.22 -12.24 33.69
N LEU A 174 5.88 -11.24 32.88
CA LEU A 174 6.63 -10.79 31.71
C LEU A 174 7.49 -9.61 32.13
N THR A 175 8.80 -9.67 31.89
CA THR A 175 9.72 -8.59 32.24
C THR A 175 10.62 -8.26 31.06
N ASP A 176 10.79 -6.96 30.81
CA ASP A 176 11.78 -6.48 29.83
C ASP A 176 13.18 -6.98 30.23
N THR A 177 13.97 -7.43 29.26
CA THR A 177 15.37 -7.81 29.45
C THR A 177 16.25 -6.65 29.89
N GLY A 178 15.75 -5.40 29.81
CA GLY A 178 16.47 -4.17 30.12
C GLY A 178 17.50 -3.82 29.06
N ARG A 179 17.42 -4.48 27.90
CA ARG A 179 18.23 -4.18 26.71
C ARG A 179 17.38 -3.36 25.76
N PRO A 180 17.92 -2.30 25.16
CA PRO A 180 17.19 -1.56 24.14
C PRO A 180 16.86 -2.48 22.95
N PRO A 181 15.76 -2.21 22.22
CA PRO A 181 15.44 -2.92 20.99
C PRO A 181 16.62 -2.92 20.02
N GLU A 182 16.93 -4.08 19.43
CA GLU A 182 17.99 -4.21 18.45
C GLU A 182 17.42 -4.04 17.04
N ARG A 183 17.95 -3.08 16.26
CA ARG A 183 17.61 -2.90 14.84
C ARG A 183 18.56 -3.75 13.99
N LEU A 184 18.02 -4.65 13.18
CA LEU A 184 18.81 -5.65 12.44
C LEU A 184 19.42 -5.13 11.13
N PHE A 185 18.77 -4.17 10.47
CA PHE A 185 19.26 -3.57 9.22
C PHE A 185 19.36 -2.05 9.31
N PRO A 186 20.15 -1.49 10.25
CA PRO A 186 20.24 -0.04 10.44
C PRO A 186 21.10 0.62 9.37
N SER A 187 20.52 1.58 8.64
CA SER A 187 21.24 2.58 7.86
C SER A 187 21.83 3.67 8.78
N ALA A 188 22.84 4.40 8.30
CA ALA A 188 23.52 5.45 9.09
C ALA A 188 22.57 6.53 9.62
N ASN A 189 21.51 6.85 8.86
CA ASN A 189 20.50 7.84 9.22
C ASN A 189 19.21 7.21 9.79
N GLY A 190 19.13 5.88 9.85
CA GLY A 190 17.99 5.14 10.41
C GLY A 190 16.74 5.05 9.52
N SER A 191 16.76 5.59 8.29
CA SER A 191 15.65 5.49 7.32
C SER A 191 15.51 4.07 6.78
N ASN A 192 16.62 3.36 6.54
CA ASN A 192 16.68 1.96 6.11
C ASN A 192 15.97 1.68 4.76
N PRO A 193 16.38 2.36 3.68
CA PRO A 193 15.71 2.19 2.41
C PRO A 193 15.93 0.78 1.84
N LEU A 194 14.87 0.17 1.34
CA LEU A 194 14.91 -1.04 0.52
C LEU A 194 15.10 -0.63 -0.93
N LEU A 195 16.35 -0.36 -1.31
CA LEU A 195 16.72 0.00 -2.68
C LEU A 195 16.68 -1.25 -3.60
N GLY A 196 15.47 -1.73 -3.86
CA GLY A 196 15.16 -2.76 -4.85
C GLY A 196 15.62 -4.17 -4.48
N GLY A 197 15.98 -4.43 -3.23
CA GLY A 197 16.53 -5.73 -2.88
C GLY A 197 15.50 -6.83 -2.63
N ASN A 198 15.76 -8.11 -2.97
CA ASN A 198 14.85 -9.20 -2.56
C ASN A 198 14.90 -9.35 -1.05
N VAL A 199 13.74 -9.41 -0.40
CA VAL A 199 13.64 -9.78 1.02
C VAL A 199 13.14 -11.21 1.11
N THR A 200 14.00 -12.09 1.63
CA THR A 200 13.68 -13.50 1.85
C THR A 200 13.63 -13.76 3.35
N VAL A 201 12.47 -14.17 3.84
CA VAL A 201 12.26 -14.59 5.23
C VAL A 201 12.19 -16.10 5.27
N THR A 202 13.13 -16.76 5.94
CA THR A 202 13.04 -18.19 6.25
C THR A 202 12.62 -18.35 7.71
N VAL A 203 11.52 -19.06 7.97
CA VAL A 203 11.08 -19.39 9.33
C VAL A 203 11.34 -20.87 9.57
N GLY A 204 12.10 -21.18 10.62
CA GLY A 204 12.25 -22.54 11.15
C GLY A 204 11.45 -22.67 12.44
N SER A 205 10.36 -23.41 12.45
CA SER A 205 9.45 -23.57 13.59
C SER A 205 8.51 -24.76 13.39
N GLU A 206 8.05 -25.39 14.46
CA GLU A 206 6.94 -26.35 14.43
C GLU A 206 5.64 -25.73 13.88
N TYR A 207 5.56 -24.40 13.85
CA TYR A 207 4.43 -23.63 13.32
C TYR A 207 4.69 -23.03 11.92
N ALA A 208 5.72 -23.49 11.21
CA ALA A 208 6.16 -22.92 9.93
C ALA A 208 5.04 -22.82 8.88
N GLU A 209 4.17 -23.82 8.78
CA GLU A 209 3.04 -23.83 7.85
C GLU A 209 2.07 -22.64 8.09
N ALA A 210 1.78 -22.33 9.37
CA ALA A 210 0.92 -21.21 9.73
C ALA A 210 1.62 -19.85 9.56
N TRP A 211 2.93 -19.78 9.78
CA TRP A 211 3.74 -18.61 9.44
C TRP A 211 3.71 -18.32 7.93
N GLY A 212 3.83 -19.35 7.09
CA GLY A 212 3.72 -19.23 5.64
C GLY A 212 2.39 -18.62 5.22
N ARG A 213 1.27 -19.20 5.70
CA ARG A 213 -0.07 -18.67 5.47
C ARG A 213 -0.25 -17.23 5.97
N PHE A 214 0.35 -16.89 7.11
CA PHE A 214 0.30 -15.53 7.64
C PHE A 214 0.92 -14.53 6.65
N PHE A 215 2.16 -14.76 6.21
CA PHE A 215 2.81 -13.87 5.26
C PHE A 215 2.10 -13.82 3.91
N GLU A 216 1.61 -14.96 3.41
CA GLU A 216 0.81 -15.02 2.18
C GLU A 216 -0.49 -14.19 2.29
N SER A 217 -1.13 -14.20 3.46
CA SER A 217 -2.36 -13.42 3.69
C SER A 217 -2.12 -11.92 3.87
N ARG A 218 -0.89 -11.51 4.20
CA ARG A 218 -0.53 -10.11 4.52
C ARG A 218 0.27 -9.42 3.43
N THR A 219 0.80 -10.16 2.47
CA THR A 219 1.71 -9.65 1.44
C THR A 219 1.47 -10.36 0.11
N SER A 220 1.98 -9.81 -0.98
CA SER A 220 2.02 -10.50 -2.28
C SER A 220 3.23 -11.46 -2.41
N ALA A 221 3.70 -12.03 -1.29
CA ALA A 221 4.87 -12.88 -1.25
C ALA A 221 4.62 -14.25 -1.89
N THR A 222 5.69 -14.87 -2.38
CA THR A 222 5.67 -16.28 -2.75
C THR A 222 6.14 -17.10 -1.55
N VAL A 223 5.32 -18.07 -1.13
CA VAL A 223 5.62 -18.96 -0.02
C VAL A 223 6.02 -20.33 -0.56
N THR A 224 7.16 -20.83 -0.10
CA THR A 224 7.70 -22.15 -0.47
C THR A 224 7.94 -22.96 0.79
N GLU A 225 7.26 -24.10 0.91
CA GLU A 225 7.56 -25.07 1.96
C GLU A 225 8.92 -25.73 1.71
N LEU A 226 9.83 -25.62 2.67
CA LEU A 226 11.16 -26.24 2.61
C LEU A 226 11.21 -27.57 3.39
N GLY A 227 10.23 -27.82 4.26
CA GLY A 227 10.07 -29.03 5.07
C GLY A 227 8.95 -28.85 6.10
N ASP A 228 8.71 -29.88 6.92
CA ASP A 228 7.62 -29.90 7.92
C ASP A 228 7.74 -28.78 8.97
N ASP A 229 8.97 -28.32 9.24
CA ASP A 229 9.30 -27.30 10.23
C ASP A 229 9.93 -26.04 9.60
N ARG A 230 9.84 -25.87 8.28
CA ARG A 230 10.50 -24.76 7.59
C ARG A 230 9.74 -24.23 6.39
N VAL A 231 9.56 -22.91 6.38
CA VAL A 231 8.98 -22.19 5.25
C VAL A 231 9.90 -21.05 4.81
N GLU A 232 9.96 -20.82 3.51
CA GLU A 232 10.58 -19.64 2.91
C GLU A 232 9.51 -18.73 2.33
N VAL A 233 9.61 -17.45 2.65
CA VAL A 233 8.71 -16.39 2.21
C VAL A 233 9.55 -15.39 1.45
N ARG A 234 9.33 -15.31 0.14
CA ARG A 234 10.01 -14.35 -0.72
C ARG A 234 9.08 -13.18 -1.01
N LEU A 235 9.40 -12.02 -0.45
CA LEU A 235 8.63 -10.80 -0.67
C LEU A 235 8.91 -10.27 -2.08
N ARG A 236 7.86 -9.80 -2.76
CA ARG A 236 8.00 -9.06 -4.01
C ARG A 236 8.49 -7.65 -3.66
N THR A 237 9.72 -7.35 -4.04
CA THR A 237 10.34 -6.05 -3.74
C THR A 237 10.61 -5.21 -4.99
N ARG A 238 10.49 -5.81 -6.17
CA ARG A 238 10.42 -5.08 -7.44
C ARG A 238 9.23 -5.53 -8.28
N THR A 239 8.79 -4.65 -9.16
CA THR A 239 7.70 -4.88 -10.11
C THR A 239 8.04 -4.24 -11.45
N ILE A 240 7.39 -4.71 -12.52
CA ILE A 240 7.33 -4.00 -13.80
C ILE A 240 5.87 -3.59 -13.96
N HIS A 241 5.62 -2.30 -14.14
CA HIS A 241 4.27 -1.78 -14.33
C HIS A 241 3.76 -2.13 -15.73
N PRO A 242 2.46 -2.40 -15.90
CA PRO A 242 1.88 -2.75 -17.20
C PRO A 242 1.94 -1.56 -18.17
N THR A 243 1.68 -1.85 -19.45
CA THR A 243 1.55 -0.82 -20.49
C THR A 243 0.33 0.06 -20.28
N LEU A 244 0.39 1.31 -20.74
CA LEU A 244 -0.70 2.29 -20.65
C LEU A 244 -1.75 2.08 -21.76
N SER A 245 -2.40 0.92 -21.79
CA SER A 245 -3.39 0.59 -22.83
C SER A 245 -4.77 1.23 -22.63
N THR A 246 -4.92 2.05 -21.58
CA THR A 246 -6.20 2.54 -21.08
C THR A 246 -6.11 4.05 -20.83
N GLY A 247 -7.18 4.79 -21.16
CA GLY A 247 -7.25 6.24 -20.92
C GLY A 247 -7.48 6.58 -19.45
N VAL A 248 -8.38 5.85 -18.79
CA VAL A 248 -8.66 6.02 -17.36
C VAL A 248 -8.73 4.66 -16.67
N SER A 249 -7.92 4.45 -15.64
CA SER A 249 -7.85 3.20 -14.88
C SER A 249 -7.95 3.44 -13.37
N ALA A 250 -9.01 2.90 -12.77
CA ALA A 250 -9.15 2.79 -11.31
C ALA A 250 -8.61 1.43 -10.85
N THR A 251 -7.48 1.45 -10.15
CA THR A 251 -6.64 0.27 -9.84
C THR A 251 -6.81 -0.26 -8.42
N GLY A 252 -7.63 0.39 -7.59
CA GLY A 252 -8.14 -0.14 -6.33
C GLY A 252 -9.48 -0.87 -6.52
N ARG A 253 -9.89 -1.66 -5.51
CA ARG A 253 -11.26 -2.21 -5.45
C ARG A 253 -12.22 -1.11 -4.98
N SER A 254 -12.37 -0.10 -5.81
CA SER A 254 -13.22 1.06 -5.55
C SER A 254 -14.34 1.11 -6.57
N THR A 255 -15.54 1.30 -6.06
CA THR A 255 -16.68 1.67 -6.88
C THR A 255 -16.36 2.91 -7.71
N PHE A 256 -16.54 2.83 -9.03
CA PHE A 256 -16.47 4.01 -9.89
C PHE A 256 -17.87 4.63 -9.94
N ASP A 257 -18.13 5.63 -9.09
CA ASP A 257 -19.45 6.24 -8.94
C ASP A 257 -19.56 7.51 -9.80
N MET A 258 -20.41 7.45 -10.82
CA MET A 258 -20.70 8.59 -11.70
C MET A 258 -21.75 9.55 -11.12
N GLY A 259 -22.25 9.29 -9.90
CA GLY A 259 -23.30 10.10 -9.29
C GLY A 259 -22.95 11.56 -9.07
N GLY A 260 -21.66 11.90 -8.94
CA GLY A 260 -21.14 13.26 -8.86
C GLY A 260 -20.53 13.79 -10.16
N VAL A 261 -20.78 13.11 -11.28
CA VAL A 261 -20.41 13.58 -12.63
C VAL A 261 -21.66 14.07 -13.34
N ASP A 262 -21.65 15.31 -13.84
CA ASP A 262 -22.73 15.85 -14.67
C ASP A 262 -22.58 15.34 -16.10
N THR A 263 -21.43 15.59 -16.73
CA THR A 263 -21.11 15.05 -18.05
C THR A 263 -19.74 14.40 -18.10
N MET A 264 -19.64 13.27 -18.78
CA MET A 264 -18.36 12.67 -19.17
C MET A 264 -18.38 12.35 -20.66
N TYR A 265 -17.32 12.77 -21.35
CA TYR A 265 -17.06 12.42 -22.73
C TYR A 265 -15.66 11.83 -22.85
N ALA A 266 -15.56 10.57 -23.26
CA ALA A 266 -14.30 9.88 -23.50
C ALA A 266 -14.18 9.48 -24.96
N ASP A 267 -13.03 9.76 -25.59
CA ASP A 267 -12.65 9.29 -26.92
C ASP A 267 -11.14 8.98 -26.98
N SER A 268 -10.61 8.79 -28.19
CA SER A 268 -9.17 8.69 -28.40
C SER A 268 -8.67 9.49 -29.61
N PHE A 269 -7.37 9.75 -29.59
CA PHE A 269 -6.57 10.26 -30.70
C PHE A 269 -5.20 9.57 -30.69
N ASP A 270 -4.35 9.88 -31.67
CA ASP A 270 -2.96 9.39 -31.69
C ASP A 270 -2.01 10.58 -31.88
N SER A 271 -1.26 10.94 -30.84
CA SER A 271 -0.37 12.10 -30.91
C SER A 271 0.79 11.93 -31.89
N ALA A 272 1.11 10.68 -32.29
CA ALA A 272 2.08 10.43 -33.36
C ALA A 272 1.55 10.85 -34.75
N GLU A 273 0.24 11.05 -34.90
CA GLU A 273 -0.40 11.51 -36.13
C GLU A 273 -0.72 13.03 -36.12
N GLY A 274 -0.61 13.71 -34.97
CA GLY A 274 -0.84 15.14 -34.81
C GLY A 274 -1.61 15.50 -33.53
N THR A 275 -1.89 16.78 -33.32
CA THR A 275 -2.68 17.26 -32.17
C THR A 275 -4.10 16.72 -32.19
N TYR A 276 -4.77 16.65 -31.05
CA TYR A 276 -6.16 16.21 -30.95
C TYR A 276 -7.08 17.02 -31.86
N GLU A 277 -6.95 18.36 -31.86
CA GLU A 277 -7.77 19.26 -32.69
C GLU A 277 -7.57 19.09 -34.21
N SER A 278 -6.44 18.48 -34.62
CA SER A 278 -6.14 18.24 -36.03
C SER A 278 -6.78 16.96 -36.60
N GLN A 279 -7.43 16.17 -35.75
CA GLN A 279 -7.94 14.84 -36.07
C GLN A 279 -9.43 14.71 -35.74
N ASP A 280 -10.08 13.73 -36.36
CA ASP A 280 -11.43 13.33 -35.95
C ASP A 280 -11.33 12.39 -34.72
N PRO A 281 -12.15 12.58 -33.68
CA PRO A 281 -12.27 11.67 -32.55
C PRO A 281 -12.45 10.20 -32.92
N ARG A 282 -11.62 9.32 -32.35
CA ARG A 282 -11.61 7.87 -32.57
C ARG A 282 -12.36 7.14 -31.44
N ASP A 283 -12.58 5.84 -31.64
CA ASP A 283 -13.33 4.95 -30.74
C ASP A 283 -12.40 4.04 -29.90
N GLY A 284 -11.17 4.49 -29.63
CA GLY A 284 -10.15 3.72 -28.93
C GLY A 284 -10.04 4.03 -27.43
N ALA A 285 -10.97 4.79 -26.85
CA ALA A 285 -10.98 5.07 -25.42
C ALA A 285 -11.14 3.77 -24.62
N SER A 286 -10.59 3.74 -23.40
CA SER A 286 -10.91 2.69 -22.46
C SER A 286 -11.00 3.27 -21.05
N VAL A 287 -12.10 2.96 -20.37
CA VAL A 287 -12.35 3.31 -18.96
C VAL A 287 -12.50 2.02 -18.17
N GLN A 288 -11.78 1.91 -17.07
CA GLN A 288 -11.69 0.66 -16.30
C GLN A 288 -11.78 0.87 -14.79
N THR A 289 -12.47 -0.05 -14.11
CA THR A 289 -12.48 -0.16 -12.63
C THR A 289 -12.46 -1.62 -12.16
N ARG A 290 -11.91 -1.90 -10.97
CA ARG A 290 -11.82 -3.26 -10.38
C ARG A 290 -12.97 -3.62 -9.43
N ASP A 291 -14.01 -2.80 -9.35
CA ASP A 291 -15.18 -3.11 -8.53
C ASP A 291 -16.45 -2.88 -9.35
N GLU A 292 -17.43 -2.20 -8.78
CA GLU A 292 -18.67 -1.86 -9.45
C GLU A 292 -18.54 -0.52 -10.20
N PHE A 293 -18.91 -0.48 -11.47
CA PHE A 293 -19.24 0.76 -12.16
C PHE A 293 -20.68 1.14 -11.81
N ARG A 294 -20.91 2.33 -11.26
CA ARG A 294 -22.24 2.82 -10.91
C ARG A 294 -22.57 4.07 -11.69
N LEU A 295 -23.62 4.00 -12.51
CA LEU A 295 -24.07 5.16 -13.28
C LEU A 295 -24.68 6.25 -12.39
N THR A 296 -25.26 5.89 -11.24
CA THR A 296 -25.75 6.88 -10.26
C THR A 296 -25.68 6.33 -8.83
N ALA A 297 -25.29 7.16 -7.88
CA ALA A 297 -25.43 6.90 -6.45
C ALA A 297 -26.90 7.01 -6.02
N GLY A 298 -27.53 5.90 -5.61
CA GLY A 298 -28.62 5.95 -4.63
C GLY A 298 -29.96 6.61 -5.03
N GLY A 299 -30.29 6.72 -6.32
CA GLY A 299 -31.63 7.09 -6.78
C GLY A 299 -31.85 8.59 -7.05
N GLY A 300 -31.28 9.06 -8.16
CA GLY A 300 -31.62 10.32 -8.86
C GLY A 300 -31.01 11.57 -8.22
N GLY A 301 -30.22 12.40 -8.89
CA GLY A 301 -29.71 12.43 -10.26
C GLY A 301 -28.91 13.72 -10.41
N GLY A 302 -27.66 13.62 -10.84
CA GLY A 302 -26.82 14.74 -11.32
C GLY A 302 -26.34 14.45 -12.73
N THR A 303 -25.92 13.21 -12.97
CA THR A 303 -25.47 12.74 -14.29
C THR A 303 -26.48 12.98 -15.40
N ASP A 304 -26.10 13.84 -16.34
CA ASP A 304 -26.82 14.15 -17.56
C ASP A 304 -26.45 13.15 -18.67
N SER A 305 -25.15 12.97 -18.93
CA SER A 305 -24.68 12.03 -19.96
C SER A 305 -23.25 11.54 -19.75
N ILE A 306 -23.05 10.24 -19.90
CA ILE A 306 -21.75 9.57 -19.98
C ILE A 306 -21.62 8.97 -21.37
N THR A 307 -20.68 9.47 -22.16
CA THR A 307 -20.36 8.93 -23.49
C THR A 307 -18.93 8.42 -23.49
N ILE A 308 -18.75 7.14 -23.80
CA ILE A 308 -17.45 6.49 -23.96
C ILE A 308 -17.35 5.96 -25.38
N ARG A 309 -16.51 6.60 -26.20
CA ARG A 309 -16.16 6.14 -27.54
C ARG A 309 -15.05 5.10 -27.45
N GLY A 310 -15.43 3.89 -27.05
CA GLY A 310 -14.54 2.77 -26.82
C GLY A 310 -15.09 1.84 -25.75
N ASP A 311 -14.21 1.21 -24.97
CA ASP A 311 -14.56 0.14 -24.04
C ASP A 311 -14.79 0.66 -22.61
N LEU A 312 -15.72 0.03 -21.90
CA LEU A 312 -15.91 0.21 -20.46
C LEU A 312 -15.81 -1.15 -19.77
N ILE A 313 -14.86 -1.29 -18.84
CA ILE A 313 -14.49 -2.55 -18.20
C ILE A 313 -14.67 -2.45 -16.68
N ALA A 314 -15.42 -3.37 -16.06
CA ALA A 314 -15.66 -3.40 -14.61
C ALA A 314 -15.81 -4.84 -14.08
N GLU A 315 -15.71 -5.07 -12.76
CA GLU A 315 -16.08 -6.39 -12.19
C GLU A 315 -17.61 -6.58 -12.21
N SER A 316 -18.36 -5.48 -12.09
CA SER A 316 -19.82 -5.48 -12.17
C SER A 316 -20.37 -4.10 -12.57
N TYR A 317 -21.63 -4.08 -13.02
CA TYR A 317 -22.31 -2.86 -13.46
C TYR A 317 -23.61 -2.62 -12.69
N ASN A 318 -23.75 -1.43 -12.13
CA ASN A 318 -24.99 -0.93 -11.55
C ASN A 318 -25.61 0.12 -12.46
N LEU A 319 -26.56 -0.31 -13.28
CA LEU A 319 -27.29 0.54 -14.22
C LEU A 319 -28.78 0.56 -13.84
N PRO A 320 -29.21 1.53 -13.02
CA PRO A 320 -30.61 1.61 -12.58
C PRO A 320 -31.59 1.69 -13.76
N GLY A 321 -32.67 0.92 -13.69
CA GLY A 321 -33.69 0.89 -14.73
C GLY A 321 -34.30 2.28 -14.99
N GLY A 322 -34.38 2.66 -16.28
CA GLY A 322 -34.87 3.98 -16.71
C GLY A 322 -33.81 5.08 -16.76
N GLN A 323 -32.56 4.79 -16.41
CA GLN A 323 -31.42 5.71 -16.55
C GLN A 323 -30.36 5.23 -17.55
N THR A 324 -30.55 4.06 -18.15
CA THR A 324 -29.60 3.47 -19.11
C THR A 324 -29.33 4.34 -20.33
N ASP A 325 -30.29 5.19 -20.71
CA ASP A 325 -30.15 6.11 -21.85
C ASP A 325 -29.10 7.21 -21.61
N LYS A 326 -28.65 7.38 -20.36
CA LYS A 326 -27.57 8.31 -19.99
C LYS A 326 -26.17 7.76 -20.27
N LEU A 327 -26.03 6.44 -20.42
CA LEU A 327 -24.76 5.79 -20.70
C LEU A 327 -24.72 5.34 -22.16
N ASN A 328 -23.78 5.87 -22.93
CA ASN A 328 -23.52 5.49 -24.31
C ASN A 328 -22.08 4.99 -24.45
N VAL A 329 -21.91 3.70 -24.73
CA VAL A 329 -20.61 3.06 -24.96
C VAL A 329 -20.58 2.55 -26.39
N THR A 330 -19.65 3.00 -27.23
CA THR A 330 -19.57 2.57 -28.64
C THR A 330 -18.85 1.24 -28.84
N GLY A 331 -17.93 0.90 -27.93
CA GLY A 331 -17.19 -0.36 -27.88
C GLY A 331 -17.89 -1.43 -27.02
N GLU A 332 -17.10 -2.23 -26.31
CA GLU A 332 -17.60 -3.33 -25.48
C GLU A 332 -17.82 -2.92 -24.02
N LEU A 333 -18.91 -3.43 -23.44
CA LEU A 333 -19.17 -3.42 -22.01
C LEU A 333 -18.73 -4.77 -21.43
N ARG A 334 -17.57 -4.81 -20.74
CA ARG A 334 -16.89 -6.05 -20.35
C ARG A 334 -16.84 -6.28 -18.84
N GLU A 335 -17.48 -7.35 -18.37
CA GLU A 335 -17.29 -7.84 -17.00
C GLU A 335 -15.98 -8.63 -16.88
N GLU A 336 -15.02 -8.12 -16.12
CA GLU A 336 -13.69 -8.73 -15.95
C GLU A 336 -13.23 -8.72 -14.48
N SER A 337 -13.15 -9.90 -13.88
CA SER A 337 -12.69 -10.11 -12.49
C SER A 337 -11.18 -10.32 -12.34
N ALA A 338 -10.44 -10.25 -13.45
CA ALA A 338 -9.00 -10.52 -13.53
C ALA A 338 -8.17 -9.25 -13.74
N ILE A 339 -8.76 -8.07 -13.55
CA ILE A 339 -7.97 -6.84 -13.47
C ILE A 339 -6.97 -7.06 -12.32
N GLY A 340 -5.69 -6.75 -12.48
CA GLY A 340 -4.65 -6.88 -11.45
C GLY A 340 -4.54 -5.61 -10.61
N GLU A 341 -4.29 -5.74 -9.30
CA GLU A 341 -3.95 -4.55 -8.49
C GLU A 341 -2.56 -4.10 -8.94
N LEU A 342 -2.41 -2.81 -9.19
CA LEU A 342 -1.12 -2.28 -9.60
C LEU A 342 -0.26 -2.13 -8.34
N ALA A 343 0.99 -2.55 -8.46
CA ALA A 343 1.96 -2.29 -7.42
C ALA A 343 2.11 -0.76 -7.25
N PRO A 344 2.35 -0.29 -6.02
CA PRO A 344 2.60 1.11 -5.79
C PRO A 344 3.93 1.58 -6.39
N VAL A 345 4.09 2.90 -6.48
CA VAL A 345 5.24 3.59 -7.04
C VAL A 345 6.15 4.25 -6.00
N SER A 346 5.79 4.25 -4.71
CA SER A 346 6.54 5.01 -3.70
C SER A 346 8.01 4.60 -3.60
N GLY A 347 8.30 3.30 -3.72
CA GLY A 347 9.68 2.79 -3.75
C GLY A 347 10.48 3.31 -4.96
N ALA A 348 9.84 3.40 -6.13
CA ALA A 348 10.45 3.92 -7.35
C ALA A 348 10.76 5.42 -7.28
N ILE A 349 9.85 6.18 -6.65
CA ILE A 349 9.99 7.64 -6.44
C ILE A 349 11.10 7.90 -5.41
N THR A 350 11.03 7.25 -4.24
CA THR A 350 12.00 7.41 -3.15
C THR A 350 13.42 7.09 -3.61
N GLN A 351 13.60 6.00 -4.36
CA GLN A 351 14.91 5.62 -4.90
C GLN A 351 15.54 6.74 -5.77
N ARG A 352 14.73 7.44 -6.57
CA ARG A 352 15.21 8.53 -7.44
C ARG A 352 15.54 9.78 -6.65
N ILE A 353 14.71 10.15 -5.67
CA ILE A 353 14.98 11.25 -4.73
C ILE A 353 16.29 10.99 -3.98
N ASP A 354 16.45 9.80 -3.42
CA ASP A 354 17.65 9.43 -2.67
C ASP A 354 18.90 9.39 -3.54
N ALA A 355 18.78 9.07 -4.84
CA ALA A 355 19.89 9.15 -5.78
C ALA A 355 20.40 10.59 -5.96
N VAL A 356 19.51 11.59 -5.98
CA VAL A 356 19.90 13.01 -6.00
C VAL A 356 20.54 13.41 -4.67
N ARG A 357 19.94 13.04 -3.53
CA ARG A 357 20.53 13.32 -2.20
C ARG A 357 21.91 12.71 -2.02
N ALA A 358 22.15 11.53 -2.60
CA ALA A 358 23.44 10.83 -2.54
C ALA A 358 24.58 11.55 -3.28
N LEU A 359 24.27 12.54 -4.13
CA LEU A 359 25.28 13.42 -4.73
C LEU A 359 25.95 14.33 -3.67
N ASP A 360 25.31 14.53 -2.51
CA ASP A 360 25.80 15.37 -1.41
C ASP A 360 26.24 16.76 -1.91
N LEU A 361 25.34 17.45 -2.61
CA LEU A 361 25.63 18.74 -3.24
C LEU A 361 25.92 19.84 -2.22
N ALA A 362 25.45 19.69 -0.98
CA ALA A 362 25.82 20.56 0.14
C ALA A 362 27.34 20.58 0.40
N THR A 363 28.04 19.50 0.03
CA THR A 363 29.50 19.36 0.15
C THR A 363 30.20 19.50 -1.20
N ASN A 364 29.61 18.96 -2.27
CA ASN A 364 30.27 18.77 -3.56
C ASN A 364 29.87 19.78 -4.66
N GLY A 365 28.74 20.47 -4.50
CA GLY A 365 28.19 21.42 -5.48
C GLY A 365 28.46 22.88 -5.13
N ASP A 366 27.91 23.78 -5.96
CA ASP A 366 27.83 25.21 -5.67
C ASP A 366 26.78 25.46 -4.58
N VAL A 367 27.13 26.15 -3.50
CA VAL A 367 26.24 26.30 -2.32
C VAL A 367 25.70 27.72 -2.18
N HIS A 368 24.37 27.84 -2.12
CA HIS A 368 23.65 29.07 -1.75
C HIS A 368 23.11 28.96 -0.33
N THR A 369 23.67 29.74 0.59
CA THR A 369 23.20 29.79 1.99
C THR A 369 22.10 30.85 2.16
N GLY A 370 20.95 30.49 2.73
CA GLY A 370 19.89 31.43 3.09
C GLY A 370 18.83 31.68 2.01
N GLY A 371 18.57 30.69 1.17
CA GLY A 371 17.59 30.75 0.08
C GLY A 371 18.05 31.47 -1.18
N LEU A 372 17.23 31.44 -2.22
CA LEU A 372 17.48 32.05 -3.53
C LEU A 372 16.24 32.81 -4.00
N GLU A 373 16.37 34.11 -4.22
CA GLU A 373 15.29 34.96 -4.75
C GLU A 373 15.64 35.42 -6.17
N VAL A 374 14.69 35.30 -7.10
CA VAL A 374 14.77 35.78 -8.48
C VAL A 374 13.60 36.72 -8.72
N ALA A 375 13.89 38.02 -8.72
CA ALA A 375 12.89 39.07 -8.82
C ALA A 375 12.60 39.50 -10.27
N ASP A 376 11.67 40.44 -10.44
CA ASP A 376 11.27 40.96 -11.75
C ASP A 376 12.44 41.49 -12.58
N GLY A 377 12.54 40.95 -13.80
CA GLY A 377 13.58 41.29 -14.77
C GLY A 377 14.95 40.67 -14.49
N ASP A 378 15.10 39.90 -13.41
CA ASP A 378 16.33 39.16 -13.12
C ASP A 378 16.30 37.77 -13.75
N GLU A 379 17.45 37.33 -14.25
CA GLU A 379 17.68 35.97 -14.70
C GLU A 379 18.78 35.32 -13.85
N ARG A 380 18.50 34.14 -13.32
CA ARG A 380 19.48 33.27 -12.67
C ARG A 380 19.64 32.01 -13.49
N VAL A 381 20.87 31.69 -13.89
CA VAL A 381 21.21 30.45 -14.60
C VAL A 381 22.01 29.54 -13.67
N ILE A 382 21.62 28.27 -13.61
CA ILE A 382 22.28 27.19 -12.89
C ILE A 382 22.92 26.27 -13.94
N GLU A 383 24.24 26.41 -14.13
CA GLU A 383 25.04 25.65 -15.10
C GLU A 383 25.83 24.50 -14.45
N ASN A 384 25.94 24.49 -13.11
CA ASN A 384 26.60 23.44 -12.34
C ASN A 384 25.66 22.90 -11.26
N ASP A 385 25.96 21.69 -10.77
CA ASP A 385 25.26 21.11 -9.63
C ASP A 385 25.28 22.07 -8.43
N THR A 386 24.08 22.43 -7.96
CA THR A 386 23.87 23.52 -7.00
C THR A 386 22.99 23.06 -5.86
N TYR A 387 23.40 23.36 -4.63
CA TYR A 387 22.62 23.18 -3.42
C TYR A 387 22.16 24.52 -2.84
N VAL A 388 20.87 24.65 -2.57
CA VAL A 388 20.28 25.83 -1.91
C VAL A 388 19.84 25.42 -0.51
N ASP A 389 20.50 25.97 0.51
CA ASP A 389 20.14 25.80 1.92
C ASP A 389 19.09 26.85 2.30
N GLY A 390 17.82 26.52 2.03
CA GLY A 390 16.65 27.38 2.17
C GLY A 390 15.78 27.40 0.91
N GLY A 391 14.66 28.12 0.98
CA GLY A 391 13.69 28.16 -0.12
C GLY A 391 14.15 28.95 -1.35
N VAL A 392 13.54 28.65 -2.49
CA VAL A 392 13.68 29.39 -3.74
C VAL A 392 12.38 30.14 -4.03
N SER A 393 12.47 31.42 -4.38
CA SER A 393 11.32 32.18 -4.89
C SER A 393 11.63 32.84 -6.22
N VAL A 394 10.70 32.68 -7.17
CA VAL A 394 10.76 33.32 -8.49
C VAL A 394 9.48 34.12 -8.67
N SER A 395 9.60 35.43 -8.79
CA SER A 395 8.44 36.34 -8.82
C SER A 395 8.43 37.18 -10.08
N ASP A 396 7.23 37.40 -10.64
CA ASP A 396 6.89 38.47 -11.60
C ASP A 396 7.95 38.73 -12.67
N GLY A 397 8.07 37.93 -13.73
CA GLY A 397 9.01 38.18 -14.82
C GLY A 397 10.46 37.78 -14.50
N GLY A 398 10.75 37.35 -13.27
CA GLY A 398 11.99 36.66 -12.92
C GLY A 398 12.10 35.29 -13.60
N LEU A 399 13.32 34.90 -13.98
CA LEU A 399 13.61 33.63 -14.65
C LEU A 399 14.72 32.86 -13.92
N LEU A 400 14.42 31.65 -13.46
CA LEU A 400 15.42 30.68 -13.00
C LEU A 400 15.59 29.59 -14.05
N ARG A 401 16.76 29.51 -14.69
CA ARG A 401 17.08 28.50 -15.71
C ARG A 401 18.05 27.45 -15.13
N VAL A 402 17.71 26.18 -15.22
CA VAL A 402 18.62 25.04 -14.95
C VAL A 402 19.05 24.47 -16.30
N THR A 403 20.36 24.35 -16.55
CA THR A 403 20.89 24.00 -17.87
C THR A 403 22.17 23.17 -17.78
N ASP A 404 22.78 22.84 -18.93
CA ASP A 404 24.07 22.14 -19.05
C ASP A 404 24.15 20.81 -18.27
N GLY A 405 23.00 20.15 -18.10
CA GLY A 405 22.87 18.89 -17.35
C GLY A 405 23.04 19.05 -15.84
N ALA A 406 22.87 20.26 -15.30
CA ALA A 406 22.99 20.53 -13.88
C ALA A 406 21.86 19.93 -13.03
N THR A 407 22.19 19.63 -11.79
CA THR A 407 21.25 19.26 -10.72
C THR A 407 21.07 20.39 -9.71
N LEU A 408 19.83 20.86 -9.53
CA LEU A 408 19.47 21.83 -8.51
C LEU A 408 18.83 21.11 -7.31
N HIS A 409 19.44 21.16 -6.13
CA HIS A 409 18.89 20.60 -4.90
C HIS A 409 18.50 21.73 -3.94
N VAL A 410 17.21 21.88 -3.68
CA VAL A 410 16.63 22.91 -2.80
C VAL A 410 16.20 22.27 -1.48
N ASN A 411 16.88 22.62 -0.39
CA ASN A 411 16.53 22.26 0.98
C ASN A 411 15.56 23.30 1.57
N GLY A 412 14.37 23.38 0.98
CA GLY A 412 13.34 24.39 1.29
C GLY A 412 12.19 24.38 0.28
N ASP A 413 11.19 25.22 0.51
CA ASP A 413 10.08 25.42 -0.43
C ASP A 413 10.54 26.07 -1.74
N VAL A 414 9.86 25.74 -2.84
CA VAL A 414 9.96 26.48 -4.11
C VAL A 414 8.64 27.20 -4.38
N ALA A 415 8.69 28.52 -4.54
CA ALA A 415 7.52 29.34 -4.87
C ALA A 415 7.72 30.08 -6.20
N VAL A 416 6.82 29.88 -7.15
CA VAL A 416 6.79 30.61 -8.43
C VAL A 416 5.48 31.38 -8.51
N VAL A 417 5.57 32.71 -8.38
CA VAL A 417 4.38 33.55 -8.17
C VAL A 417 4.29 34.67 -9.21
N GLY A 418 3.06 35.09 -9.51
CA GLY A 418 2.82 36.12 -10.51
C GLY A 418 3.24 35.61 -11.89
N SER A 419 4.06 36.34 -12.64
CA SER A 419 4.59 35.86 -13.93
C SER A 419 6.02 35.29 -13.86
N GLY A 420 6.46 34.83 -12.68
CA GLY A 420 7.76 34.18 -12.50
C GLY A 420 7.87 32.86 -13.27
N ARG A 421 9.09 32.47 -13.65
CA ARG A 421 9.32 31.23 -14.42
C ARG A 421 10.55 30.46 -13.99
N ILE A 422 10.41 29.14 -13.87
CA ILE A 422 11.53 28.19 -13.84
C ILE A 422 11.60 27.49 -15.20
N GLU A 423 12.79 27.34 -15.76
CA GLU A 423 13.03 26.70 -17.05
C GLU A 423 14.12 25.63 -16.94
N PHE A 424 13.80 24.40 -17.35
CA PHE A 424 14.76 23.33 -17.56
C PHE A 424 15.19 23.33 -19.03
N ASP A 425 16.40 23.79 -19.30
CA ASP A 425 17.01 23.78 -20.62
C ASP A 425 17.86 22.51 -20.78
N THR A 426 17.28 21.54 -21.48
CA THR A 426 17.84 20.18 -21.63
C THR A 426 18.80 20.05 -22.81
N SER A 427 19.09 21.14 -23.53
CA SER A 427 19.96 21.11 -24.72
C SER A 427 21.42 20.73 -24.42
N GLY A 428 21.85 20.96 -23.17
CA GLY A 428 23.19 20.59 -22.68
C GLY A 428 23.27 19.22 -22.00
N GLY A 429 22.14 18.56 -21.75
CA GLY A 429 22.07 17.28 -21.02
C GLY A 429 20.82 17.16 -20.16
N GLU A 430 20.70 16.01 -19.48
CA GLU A 430 19.61 15.75 -18.54
C GLU A 430 19.70 16.68 -17.33
N THR A 431 18.65 17.46 -17.08
CA THR A 431 18.59 18.41 -15.96
C THR A 431 17.70 17.88 -14.85
N ASN A 432 18.06 18.17 -13.61
CA ASN A 432 17.36 17.66 -12.44
C ASN A 432 17.08 18.79 -11.45
N ALA A 433 15.92 18.76 -10.80
CA ALA A 433 15.67 19.52 -9.59
C ALA A 433 15.06 18.65 -8.51
N LEU A 434 15.60 18.72 -7.29
CA LEU A 434 15.00 18.17 -6.08
C LEU A 434 14.57 19.30 -5.17
N VAL A 435 13.29 19.31 -4.79
CA VAL A 435 12.69 20.17 -3.78
C VAL A 435 12.36 19.32 -2.56
N GLU A 436 12.98 19.62 -1.43
CA GLU A 436 12.78 18.87 -0.19
C GLU A 436 11.44 19.18 0.49
N ASP A 437 10.96 20.43 0.38
CA ASP A 437 9.66 20.87 0.92
C ASP A 437 8.66 21.15 -0.22
N GLY A 438 7.70 22.05 -0.03
CA GLY A 438 6.57 22.24 -0.94
C GLY A 438 6.90 23.00 -2.23
N LEU A 439 6.26 22.62 -3.33
CA LEU A 439 6.26 23.35 -4.59
C LEU A 439 4.93 24.11 -4.77
N ASN A 440 5.00 25.44 -4.85
CA ASN A 440 3.84 26.32 -4.94
C ASN A 440 3.90 27.21 -6.18
N LEU A 441 2.95 27.06 -7.10
CA LEU A 441 2.76 27.96 -8.24
C LEU A 441 1.42 28.68 -8.11
N SER A 442 1.41 30.00 -8.34
CA SER A 442 0.17 30.81 -8.32
C SER A 442 0.25 32.01 -9.26
N GLY A 443 -0.89 32.61 -9.61
CA GLY A 443 -0.97 33.56 -10.71
C GLY A 443 -0.61 32.88 -12.04
N ASP A 444 0.21 33.53 -12.87
CA ASP A 444 0.73 32.99 -14.13
C ASP A 444 2.08 32.24 -13.94
N GLY A 445 2.36 31.75 -12.72
CA GLY A 445 3.63 31.15 -12.37
C GLY A 445 3.87 29.88 -13.19
N ALA A 446 5.07 29.75 -13.77
CA ALA A 446 5.33 28.71 -14.76
C ALA A 446 6.59 27.88 -14.48
N ILE A 447 6.50 26.57 -14.71
CA ILE A 447 7.65 25.69 -14.93
C ILE A 447 7.58 25.20 -16.37
N ALA A 448 8.71 25.25 -17.08
CA ALA A 448 8.79 24.74 -18.44
C ALA A 448 10.05 23.90 -18.65
N ALA A 449 9.95 22.81 -19.40
CA ALA A 449 11.08 22.08 -19.93
C ALA A 449 11.19 22.30 -21.44
N ASP A 450 12.38 22.63 -21.92
CA ASP A 450 12.68 22.89 -23.33
C ASP A 450 14.02 22.27 -23.73
N GLY A 451 14.26 22.14 -25.03
CA GLY A 451 15.41 21.44 -25.62
C GLY A 451 15.02 20.14 -26.31
N ASP A 452 15.93 19.15 -26.24
CA ASP A 452 15.81 17.85 -26.90
C ASP A 452 16.16 16.67 -25.96
N GLY A 453 16.24 16.95 -24.66
CA GLY A 453 16.67 16.02 -23.63
C GLY A 453 15.58 15.70 -22.61
N ARG A 454 16.03 15.38 -21.39
CA ARG A 454 15.18 14.99 -20.27
C ARG A 454 15.31 15.98 -19.12
N ALA A 455 14.19 16.35 -18.52
CA ALA A 455 14.12 17.09 -17.28
C ALA A 455 13.42 16.25 -16.22
N ASN A 456 13.96 16.19 -15.01
CA ASN A 456 13.31 15.55 -13.88
C ASN A 456 13.08 16.56 -12.75
N LEU A 457 11.86 16.63 -12.27
CA LEU A 457 11.47 17.43 -11.11
C LEU A 457 11.00 16.50 -10.00
N TYR A 458 11.73 16.47 -8.89
CA TYR A 458 11.41 15.72 -7.69
C TYR A 458 10.92 16.69 -6.61
N VAL A 459 9.76 16.43 -6.03
CA VAL A 459 9.19 17.20 -4.91
C VAL A 459 8.85 16.23 -3.78
N ASP A 460 9.62 16.27 -2.69
CA ASP A 460 9.43 15.39 -1.53
C ASP A 460 8.42 15.93 -0.50
N ASP A 461 7.48 16.75 -0.97
CA ASP A 461 6.35 17.28 -0.19
C ASP A 461 5.20 17.66 -1.16
N ALA A 462 4.27 18.48 -0.70
CA ALA A 462 3.09 18.89 -1.43
C ALA A 462 3.40 19.70 -2.70
N ILE A 463 2.61 19.46 -3.74
CA ILE A 463 2.56 20.27 -4.96
C ILE A 463 1.24 21.02 -5.00
N THR A 464 1.31 22.33 -5.17
CA THR A 464 0.13 23.20 -5.20
C THR A 464 0.21 24.16 -6.38
N LEU A 465 -0.76 24.08 -7.29
CA LEU A 465 -0.90 24.97 -8.44
C LEU A 465 -2.27 25.65 -8.34
N ARG A 466 -2.33 26.98 -8.49
CA ARG A 466 -3.57 27.77 -8.43
C ARG A 466 -3.64 28.85 -9.51
N ASP A 467 -4.81 29.47 -9.66
CA ASP A 467 -5.09 30.52 -10.63
C ASP A 467 -4.88 30.04 -12.08
N THR A 468 -3.81 30.48 -12.75
CA THR A 468 -3.45 30.18 -14.14
C THR A 468 -2.05 29.56 -14.24
N ALA A 469 -1.57 28.99 -13.13
CA ALA A 469 -0.25 28.38 -13.04
C ALA A 469 -0.08 27.24 -14.06
N SER A 470 1.15 27.07 -14.55
CA SER A 470 1.43 26.07 -15.57
C SER A 470 2.71 25.27 -15.37
N ILE A 471 2.66 23.99 -15.77
CA ILE A 471 3.83 23.13 -15.95
C ILE A 471 3.79 22.58 -17.36
N THR A 472 4.82 22.84 -18.16
CA THR A 472 4.82 22.51 -19.59
C THR A 472 6.11 21.85 -20.04
N THR A 473 6.04 21.09 -21.13
CA THR A 473 7.23 20.54 -21.81
C THR A 473 7.11 20.74 -23.32
N ALA A 474 8.23 21.04 -23.98
CA ALA A 474 8.28 21.15 -25.42
C ALA A 474 8.00 19.81 -26.12
N ASN A 475 7.61 19.89 -27.39
CA ASN A 475 7.26 18.73 -28.24
C ASN A 475 8.41 17.73 -28.44
N ASP A 476 9.66 18.15 -28.21
CA ASP A 476 10.87 17.34 -28.35
C ASP A 476 11.59 17.11 -27.00
N THR A 477 11.00 17.55 -25.88
CA THR A 477 11.58 17.42 -24.52
C THR A 477 10.75 16.49 -23.65
N HIS A 478 11.40 15.62 -22.89
CA HIS A 478 10.74 14.71 -21.94
C HIS A 478 10.85 15.24 -20.50
N LEU A 479 9.72 15.53 -19.87
CA LEU A 479 9.61 15.99 -18.49
C LEU A 479 8.98 14.91 -17.61
N GLU A 480 9.66 14.54 -16.53
CA GLU A 480 9.11 13.68 -15.48
C GLU A 480 9.02 14.43 -14.15
N ILE A 481 7.85 14.35 -13.53
CA ILE A 481 7.55 14.95 -12.24
C ILE A 481 7.29 13.81 -11.26
N TYR A 482 7.93 13.88 -10.10
CA TYR A 482 7.87 12.87 -9.05
C TYR A 482 7.48 13.55 -7.75
N ASN A 483 6.43 13.06 -7.10
CA ASN A 483 5.89 13.66 -5.89
C ASN A 483 5.56 12.62 -4.81
N THR A 484 5.78 13.00 -3.55
CA THR A 484 5.49 12.15 -2.39
C THR A 484 4.38 12.71 -1.49
N GLY A 485 4.13 14.02 -1.48
CA GLY A 485 3.10 14.69 -0.68
C GLY A 485 1.82 15.04 -1.44
N ASP A 486 0.85 15.66 -0.77
CA ASP A 486 -0.47 16.01 -1.34
C ASP A 486 -0.36 16.85 -2.62
N ILE A 487 -1.26 16.61 -3.58
CA ILE A 487 -1.35 17.41 -4.80
C ILE A 487 -2.66 18.19 -4.80
N GLN A 488 -2.58 19.49 -5.00
CA GLN A 488 -3.72 20.39 -5.16
C GLN A 488 -3.57 21.18 -6.45
N LEU A 489 -4.52 21.01 -7.37
CA LEU A 489 -4.64 21.80 -8.58
C LEU A 489 -5.98 22.54 -8.52
N ASP A 490 -5.96 23.87 -8.42
CA ASP A 490 -7.16 24.70 -8.28
C ASP A 490 -7.29 25.71 -9.44
N ASP A 491 -8.52 26.06 -9.81
CA ASP A 491 -8.89 27.07 -10.82
C ASP A 491 -8.61 26.65 -12.29
N ASN A 492 -7.73 27.36 -13.01
CA ASN A 492 -7.49 27.23 -14.46
C ASN A 492 -6.06 26.77 -14.76
N VAL A 493 -5.56 25.84 -13.94
CA VAL A 493 -4.21 25.28 -14.05
C VAL A 493 -4.04 24.47 -15.33
N SER A 494 -2.85 24.56 -15.93
CA SER A 494 -2.47 23.78 -17.12
C SER A 494 -1.20 22.96 -16.87
N VAL A 495 -1.29 21.64 -17.00
CA VAL A 495 -0.14 20.74 -16.98
C VAL A 495 -0.08 20.02 -18.32
N ALA A 496 0.74 20.51 -19.26
CA ALA A 496 0.60 20.12 -20.66
C ALA A 496 1.90 19.90 -21.42
N ALA A 497 1.99 18.77 -22.12
CA ALA A 497 2.95 18.54 -23.19
C ALA A 497 2.53 19.28 -24.47
N ASP A 498 3.46 20.04 -25.04
CA ASP A 498 3.23 20.79 -26.27
C ASP A 498 2.96 19.85 -27.45
N GLY A 499 2.13 20.31 -28.39
CA GLY A 499 1.69 19.54 -29.55
C GLY A 499 0.83 18.30 -29.21
N ASP A 500 0.28 18.22 -28.00
CA ASP A 500 -0.43 17.05 -27.46
C ASP A 500 0.41 15.76 -27.44
N VAL A 501 1.75 15.87 -27.43
CA VAL A 501 2.66 14.70 -27.37
C VAL A 501 2.69 14.16 -25.94
N THR A 502 1.63 13.45 -25.53
CA THR A 502 1.40 13.09 -24.12
C THR A 502 2.53 12.25 -23.51
N SER A 503 3.27 11.50 -24.34
CA SER A 503 4.43 10.72 -23.91
C SER A 503 5.61 11.55 -23.38
N ASN A 504 5.61 12.86 -23.60
CA ASN A 504 6.67 13.76 -23.15
C ASN A 504 6.47 14.30 -21.73
N LEU A 505 5.28 14.19 -21.13
CA LEU A 505 5.03 14.67 -19.76
C LEU A 505 4.48 13.55 -18.91
N TRP A 506 5.24 13.16 -17.88
CA TRP A 506 4.84 12.14 -16.92
C TRP A 506 4.79 12.71 -15.52
N PHE A 507 3.67 12.51 -14.84
CA PHE A 507 3.46 12.86 -13.45
C PHE A 507 3.28 11.58 -12.64
N TYR A 508 4.27 11.26 -11.83
CA TYR A 508 4.23 10.15 -10.87
C TYR A 508 3.99 10.70 -9.47
N SER A 509 3.05 10.10 -8.75
CA SER A 509 2.83 10.43 -7.34
C SER A 509 2.64 9.19 -6.49
N SER A 510 3.22 9.22 -5.29
CA SER A 510 3.00 8.23 -4.25
C SER A 510 2.09 8.71 -3.13
N THR A 511 1.49 9.89 -3.27
CA THR A 511 0.58 10.46 -2.26
C THR A 511 -0.65 9.58 -2.07
N ASP A 512 -1.34 9.75 -0.95
CA ASP A 512 -2.62 9.10 -0.71
C ASP A 512 -3.78 9.85 -1.38
N GLN A 513 -3.72 11.19 -1.40
CA GLN A 513 -4.82 12.05 -1.84
C GLN A 513 -4.37 13.10 -2.84
N ILE A 514 -5.18 13.27 -3.89
CA ILE A 514 -4.99 14.26 -4.94
C ILE A 514 -6.33 14.98 -5.11
N ASP A 515 -6.32 16.29 -4.97
CA ASP A 515 -7.49 17.14 -5.16
C ASP A 515 -7.31 17.98 -6.43
N ILE A 516 -8.25 17.88 -7.37
CA ILE A 516 -8.24 18.67 -8.59
C ILE A 516 -9.58 19.37 -8.75
N ARG A 517 -9.58 20.70 -8.61
CA ARG A 517 -10.78 21.55 -8.61
C ARG A 517 -10.69 22.57 -9.74
N GLY A 518 -11.37 22.31 -10.85
CA GLY A 518 -11.44 23.25 -11.95
C GLY A 518 -12.31 24.47 -11.64
N ASP A 519 -12.14 25.56 -12.37
CA ASP A 519 -13.17 26.60 -12.44
C ASP A 519 -14.35 26.13 -13.33
N GLU A 520 -15.57 26.60 -13.05
CA GLU A 520 -16.77 26.28 -13.85
C GLU A 520 -16.63 26.77 -15.32
N GLY A 521 -15.74 27.72 -15.57
CA GLY A 521 -15.49 28.41 -16.84
C GLY A 521 -14.47 27.72 -17.76
N ASP A 522 -13.19 27.85 -17.45
CA ASP A 522 -12.13 27.33 -18.33
C ASP A 522 -11.64 25.94 -17.86
N GLY A 523 -11.67 25.70 -16.54
CA GLY A 523 -11.37 24.41 -15.92
C GLY A 523 -9.89 24.04 -16.01
N ILE A 524 -9.56 22.79 -15.65
CA ILE A 524 -8.18 22.30 -15.66
C ILE A 524 -7.87 21.58 -16.96
N GLU A 525 -6.70 21.86 -17.54
CA GLU A 525 -6.14 21.11 -18.67
C GLU A 525 -4.96 20.26 -18.21
N PHE A 526 -5.03 18.96 -18.51
CA PHE A 526 -3.91 18.05 -18.34
C PHE A 526 -3.62 17.31 -19.65
N THR A 527 -2.40 17.41 -20.16
CA THR A 527 -1.94 16.73 -21.37
C THR A 527 -0.64 15.97 -21.08
N GLY A 528 -0.76 14.66 -20.84
CA GLY A 528 0.35 13.81 -20.40
C GLY A 528 -0.09 12.49 -19.80
N VAL A 529 0.81 11.85 -19.06
CA VAL A 529 0.53 10.67 -18.23
C VAL A 529 0.49 11.06 -16.76
N PHE A 530 -0.61 10.75 -16.06
CA PHE A 530 -0.69 10.84 -14.60
C PHE A 530 -0.80 9.42 -14.02
N TYR A 531 0.28 8.96 -13.39
CA TYR A 531 0.42 7.60 -12.90
C TYR A 531 0.64 7.56 -11.39
N ALA A 532 -0.45 7.37 -10.64
CA ALA A 532 -0.49 7.35 -9.19
C ALA A 532 -1.39 6.20 -8.67
N PRO A 533 -1.02 4.92 -8.92
CA PRO A 533 -1.89 3.75 -8.75
C PRO A 533 -2.35 3.47 -7.30
N GLN A 534 -1.78 4.17 -6.33
CA GLN A 534 -2.11 4.10 -4.89
C GLN A 534 -2.95 5.29 -4.38
N SER A 535 -3.09 6.34 -5.18
CA SER A 535 -3.72 7.60 -4.77
C SER A 535 -5.22 7.58 -5.04
N ASP A 536 -5.99 8.15 -4.13
CA ASP A 536 -7.38 8.53 -4.37
C ASP A 536 -7.41 9.95 -4.95
N VAL A 537 -8.12 10.12 -6.06
CA VAL A 537 -8.28 11.43 -6.69
C VAL A 537 -9.72 11.93 -6.54
N GLU A 538 -9.87 13.16 -6.06
CA GLU A 538 -11.11 13.92 -6.08
C GLU A 538 -11.08 14.92 -7.23
N LEU A 539 -12.07 14.81 -8.11
CA LEU A 539 -12.22 15.63 -9.31
C LEU A 539 -13.48 16.49 -9.17
N GLU A 540 -13.30 17.81 -9.18
CA GLU A 540 -14.39 18.79 -9.11
C GLU A 540 -14.42 19.68 -10.35
N ASP A 541 -15.63 20.02 -10.78
CA ASP A 541 -15.91 20.94 -11.90
C ASP A 541 -15.32 20.48 -13.25
N ARG A 542 -14.94 21.44 -14.12
CA ARG A 542 -14.54 21.18 -15.51
C ARG A 542 -13.10 20.71 -15.61
N MET A 543 -12.90 19.60 -16.32
CA MET A 543 -11.57 19.07 -16.61
C MET A 543 -11.46 18.52 -18.03
N THR A 544 -10.32 18.80 -18.68
CA THR A 544 -9.93 18.20 -19.95
C THR A 544 -8.62 17.45 -19.78
N ILE A 545 -8.64 16.14 -20.01
CA ILE A 545 -7.49 15.24 -19.94
C ILE A 545 -7.19 14.71 -21.33
N LYS A 546 -5.92 14.82 -21.75
CA LYS A 546 -5.36 14.15 -22.93
C LYS A 546 -4.23 13.23 -22.47
N GLY A 547 -4.31 11.93 -22.77
CA GLY A 547 -3.30 10.94 -22.39
C GLY A 547 -3.87 9.80 -21.54
N SER A 548 -3.18 9.45 -20.44
CA SER A 548 -3.55 8.29 -19.61
C SER A 548 -3.49 8.61 -18.11
N PHE A 549 -4.57 8.28 -17.40
CA PHE A 549 -4.77 8.55 -15.97
C PHE A 549 -4.94 7.23 -15.22
N THR A 550 -4.10 7.00 -14.21
CA THR A 550 -4.12 5.78 -13.40
C THR A 550 -4.10 6.14 -11.92
N PHE A 551 -5.17 5.82 -11.20
CA PHE A 551 -5.35 6.11 -9.78
C PHE A 551 -5.94 4.91 -9.06
N ARG A 552 -5.80 4.84 -7.74
CA ARG A 552 -6.47 3.81 -6.94
C ARG A 552 -7.99 3.94 -7.03
N SER A 553 -8.52 5.14 -6.86
CA SER A 553 -9.94 5.41 -7.04
C SER A 553 -10.18 6.84 -7.53
N PHE A 554 -11.38 7.06 -8.05
CA PHE A 554 -11.87 8.37 -8.48
C PHE A 554 -13.14 8.70 -7.70
N SER A 555 -13.20 9.90 -7.13
CA SER A 555 -14.43 10.53 -6.67
C SER A 555 -14.67 11.81 -7.47
N PHE A 556 -15.95 12.12 -7.67
CA PHE A 556 -16.37 13.27 -8.45
C PHE A 556 -17.35 14.12 -7.67
N ASN A 557 -17.24 15.44 -7.79
CA ASN A 557 -18.17 16.42 -7.25
C ASN A 557 -18.52 17.44 -8.35
N ASP A 558 -19.75 17.43 -8.84
CA ASP A 558 -20.24 18.29 -9.93
C ASP A 558 -19.30 18.32 -11.19
N GLY A 559 -18.74 17.16 -11.54
CA GLY A 559 -17.69 17.05 -12.55
C GLY A 559 -18.16 17.10 -14.01
N ASP A 560 -17.46 17.90 -14.84
CA ASP A 560 -17.64 18.06 -16.28
C ASP A 560 -16.36 17.58 -17.01
N ILE A 561 -16.29 16.29 -17.33
CA ILE A 561 -15.02 15.61 -17.65
C ILE A 561 -14.91 15.30 -19.15
N ARG A 562 -13.82 15.74 -19.78
CA ARG A 562 -13.41 15.33 -21.14
C ARG A 562 -12.13 14.52 -21.08
N LEU A 563 -12.16 13.33 -21.66
CA LEU A 563 -11.06 12.37 -21.66
C LEU A 563 -10.70 12.04 -23.11
N HIS A 564 -9.46 12.27 -23.49
CA HIS A 564 -8.94 12.01 -24.82
C HIS A 564 -7.75 11.07 -24.67
N TYR A 565 -8.00 9.76 -24.78
CA TYR A 565 -6.92 8.78 -24.68
C TYR A 565 -5.95 8.91 -25.86
N ASP A 566 -4.65 9.02 -25.58
CA ASP A 566 -3.63 9.01 -26.61
C ASP A 566 -3.17 7.58 -26.90
N GLU A 567 -3.53 7.06 -28.08
CA GLU A 567 -3.22 5.70 -28.50
C GLU A 567 -1.73 5.42 -28.67
N SER A 568 -0.89 6.46 -28.83
CA SER A 568 0.57 6.32 -28.89
C SER A 568 1.16 5.79 -27.58
N LEU A 569 0.45 5.95 -26.45
CA LEU A 569 0.86 5.45 -25.13
C LEU A 569 0.69 3.94 -24.97
N ARG A 570 -0.05 3.27 -25.87
CA ARG A 570 -0.53 1.89 -25.68
C ARG A 570 0.59 0.88 -25.38
N GLU A 571 1.78 1.10 -25.92
CA GLU A 571 2.95 0.23 -25.74
C GLU A 571 3.96 0.77 -24.71
N LEU A 572 3.76 1.99 -24.21
CA LEU A 572 4.64 2.60 -23.21
C LEU A 572 4.33 2.07 -21.82
N GLN A 573 5.38 1.93 -21.01
CA GLN A 573 5.29 1.47 -19.64
C GLN A 573 5.82 2.56 -18.69
N PRO A 574 5.19 2.75 -17.52
CA PRO A 574 5.76 3.54 -16.43
C PRO A 574 7.21 3.18 -16.16
N PHE A 575 8.01 4.20 -15.85
CA PHE A 575 9.45 4.07 -15.62
C PHE A 575 10.21 3.39 -16.78
N GLY A 576 9.75 3.59 -18.03
CA GLY A 576 10.38 2.99 -19.21
C GLY A 576 10.33 1.46 -19.28
N GLY A 577 9.47 0.82 -18.46
CA GLY A 577 9.41 -0.64 -18.33
C GLY A 577 10.49 -1.24 -17.43
N ASP A 578 11.25 -0.40 -16.71
CA ASP A 578 12.23 -0.86 -15.74
C ASP A 578 11.57 -1.60 -14.57
N SER A 579 12.32 -2.54 -13.99
CA SER A 579 11.92 -3.18 -12.76
C SER A 579 12.23 -2.26 -11.59
N VAL A 580 11.19 -1.67 -10.99
CA VAL A 580 11.31 -0.66 -9.93
C VAL A 580 10.92 -1.21 -8.55
N PRO A 581 11.45 -0.64 -7.45
CA PRO A 581 11.12 -1.05 -6.09
C PRO A 581 9.64 -0.85 -5.73
N VAL A 582 9.06 -1.82 -5.01
CA VAL A 582 7.66 -1.81 -4.51
C VAL A 582 7.59 -1.40 -3.03
N VAL A 583 8.72 -1.46 -2.32
CA VAL A 583 8.79 -1.09 -0.90
C VAL A 583 9.96 -0.13 -0.76
N SER A 584 9.72 0.99 -0.10
CA SER A 584 10.72 2.04 0.08
C SER A 584 11.65 1.76 1.27
N HIS A 585 11.14 1.17 2.36
CA HIS A 585 11.90 1.02 3.62
C HIS A 585 11.69 -0.32 4.34
N LEU A 586 12.72 -0.78 5.07
CA LEU A 586 12.71 -1.97 5.92
C LEU A 586 13.07 -1.64 7.37
N HIS A 587 12.14 -1.88 8.29
CA HIS A 587 12.38 -1.78 9.72
C HIS A 587 12.15 -3.13 10.38
N VAL A 588 13.25 -3.81 10.68
CA VAL A 588 13.21 -5.02 11.51
C VAL A 588 13.87 -4.71 12.85
N SER A 589 13.13 -5.00 13.91
CA SER A 589 13.60 -4.81 15.28
C SER A 589 13.32 -6.06 16.11
N THR A 590 14.21 -6.39 17.03
CA THR A 590 13.99 -7.46 18.00
C THR A 590 13.82 -6.91 19.40
N HIS A 591 12.91 -7.54 20.16
CA HIS A 591 12.56 -7.14 21.51
C HIS A 591 12.63 -8.35 22.44
N GLY A 592 13.52 -8.31 23.43
CA GLY A 592 13.72 -9.40 24.37
C GLY A 592 12.75 -9.33 25.56
N VAL A 593 12.00 -10.40 25.80
CA VAL A 593 11.09 -10.54 26.94
C VAL A 593 11.46 -11.79 27.72
N THR A 594 11.59 -11.65 29.04
CA THR A 594 11.77 -12.80 29.96
C THR A 594 10.44 -13.21 30.56
N VAL A 595 10.26 -14.52 30.72
CA VAL A 595 9.04 -15.13 31.26
C VAL A 595 9.41 -15.90 32.53
N SER A 596 8.77 -15.56 33.65
CA SER A 596 9.00 -16.25 34.92
C SER A 596 7.71 -16.52 35.68
N ALA A 597 7.73 -17.53 36.55
CA ALA A 597 6.71 -17.67 37.58
C ALA A 597 6.77 -16.47 38.54
N ASP A 598 5.61 -15.94 38.92
CA ASP A 598 5.48 -14.86 39.93
C ASP A 598 5.52 -15.40 41.38
#